data_AF-A0A382S3Y9-F1
#
_entry.id   AF-A0A382S3Y9-F1
#
_cell.length_a   1.000
_cell.length_b   1.000
_cell.length_c   1.000
_cell.angle_alpha   90.00
_cell.angle_beta   90.00
_cell.angle_gamma   90.00
#
_symmetry.space_group_name_H-M   'P 1'
#
loop_
_entity.id
_entity.type
_entity.pdbx_description
1 polymer ?
#
loop_
_entity_poly.entity_id
_entity_poly.type
_entity_poly.pdbx_seq_one_letter_code
_entity_poly.pdbx_strand_id
1 'polypeptide(L)'
;MTPSLGSDFAELSKKFNLNLGASVEKGTLDVTVVFQLLMMKYGIRKTFCLIAPNFPDIDDWTKLEMPFGNQMIWLKELKDIVESFGFIVYAEESSKIVMEFNHKMIKNKVGIDDTMIQTLESQIGARDNGKGGDRKFWILKKELLPDISSITGANIPIGHILEYPDCCINYFVDQKTRILNDCITDSFNNSFTTDEQVIEFCLEHYHIDSSPPYQKLFKEFENHTEESRKLFKFISHQACQNCMDNPQSSPSAILNETYANFATQIDNKLFSYFDKNDMAINVGG
;
A
#
# COMPACT_ATOMS: atom_id res chain seq x y z
N MET A 1 7.50 -33.04 12.50
CA MET A 1 7.05 -33.01 11.09
C MET A 1 6.80 -31.56 10.75
N THR A 2 7.41 -31.03 9.71
CA THR A 2 7.03 -29.72 9.18
C THR A 2 5.59 -29.84 8.67
N PRO A 3 4.64 -28.99 9.11
CA PRO A 3 3.29 -28.98 8.54
C PRO A 3 3.37 -28.87 7.02
N SER A 4 2.46 -29.54 6.31
CA SER A 4 2.35 -29.35 4.86
C SER A 4 1.66 -28.01 4.58
N LEU A 5 1.99 -27.39 3.46
CA LEU A 5 1.41 -26.13 3.00
C LEU A 5 -0.13 -26.11 3.07
N GLY A 6 -0.78 -27.21 2.67
CA GLY A 6 -2.23 -27.35 2.77
C GLY A 6 -2.77 -27.43 4.21
N SER A 7 -2.00 -28.01 5.15
CA SER A 7 -2.41 -28.07 6.56
C SER A 7 -2.36 -26.70 7.24
N ASP A 8 -1.33 -25.90 6.94
CA ASP A 8 -1.23 -24.51 7.43
C ASP A 8 -2.37 -23.65 6.87
N PHE A 9 -2.69 -23.82 5.59
CA PHE A 9 -3.82 -23.14 4.96
C PHE A 9 -5.17 -23.54 5.58
N ALA A 10 -5.38 -24.83 5.87
CA ALA A 10 -6.61 -25.29 6.54
C ALA A 10 -6.75 -24.72 7.96
N GLU A 11 -5.63 -24.65 8.71
CA GLU A 11 -5.61 -24.05 10.04
C GLU A 11 -5.95 -22.55 9.99
N LEU A 12 -5.29 -21.79 9.12
CA LEU A 12 -5.55 -20.35 8.95
C LEU A 12 -6.97 -20.10 8.44
N SER A 13 -7.43 -20.87 7.46
CA SER A 13 -8.80 -20.76 6.94
C SER A 13 -9.84 -20.94 8.03
N LYS A 14 -9.61 -21.86 8.98
CA LYS A 14 -10.50 -22.03 10.14
C LYS A 14 -10.44 -20.84 11.09
N LYS A 15 -9.25 -20.31 11.38
CA LYS A 15 -9.06 -19.16 12.28
C LYS A 15 -9.69 -17.87 11.73
N PHE A 16 -9.59 -17.65 10.42
CA PHE A 16 -10.20 -16.52 9.71
C PHE A 16 -11.61 -16.82 9.17
N ASN A 17 -12.20 -17.96 9.49
CA ASN A 17 -13.53 -18.39 9.03
C ASN A 17 -13.72 -18.25 7.50
N LEU A 18 -12.70 -18.60 6.72
CA LEU A 18 -12.72 -18.48 5.26
C LEU A 18 -13.67 -19.51 4.64
N ASN A 19 -14.62 -19.03 3.84
CA ASN A 19 -15.52 -19.89 3.05
C ASN A 19 -15.36 -19.64 1.55
N LEU A 20 -14.35 -20.24 0.94
CA LEU A 20 -14.06 -20.10 -0.50
C LEU A 20 -15.13 -20.72 -1.43
N GLY A 21 -16.16 -21.40 -0.90
CA GLY A 21 -17.19 -22.09 -1.68
C GLY A 21 -18.54 -21.37 -1.77
N ALA A 22 -18.79 -20.39 -0.90
CA ALA A 22 -19.93 -19.47 -1.05
C ALA A 22 -19.53 -18.35 -2.02
N SER A 23 -20.49 -17.56 -2.50
CA SER A 23 -20.24 -16.34 -3.27
C SER A 23 -19.48 -15.33 -2.41
N VAL A 24 -18.18 -15.53 -2.23
CA VAL A 24 -17.29 -14.56 -1.61
C VAL A 24 -17.18 -13.44 -2.62
N GLU A 25 -17.74 -12.28 -2.27
CA GLU A 25 -17.59 -11.05 -3.03
C GLU A 25 -16.10 -10.72 -3.21
N LYS A 26 -15.82 -9.91 -4.23
CA LYS A 26 -14.48 -9.55 -4.69
C LYS A 26 -13.58 -9.11 -3.52
N GLY A 27 -12.41 -9.75 -3.38
CA GLY A 27 -11.29 -9.27 -2.55
C GLY A 27 -11.57 -9.13 -1.04
N THR A 28 -11.92 -10.21 -0.34
CA THR A 28 -11.95 -10.19 1.12
C THR A 28 -10.51 -10.14 1.64
N LEU A 29 -10.16 -9.06 2.33
CA LEU A 29 -8.83 -8.83 2.88
C LEU A 29 -8.34 -10.04 3.72
N ASP A 30 -9.24 -10.83 4.31
CA ASP A 30 -8.93 -12.06 5.04
C ASP A 30 -8.26 -13.14 4.18
N VAL A 31 -8.71 -13.36 2.93
CA VAL A 31 -8.07 -14.34 2.03
C VAL A 31 -6.70 -13.84 1.61
N THR A 32 -6.56 -12.53 1.43
CA THR A 32 -5.26 -11.88 1.17
C THR A 32 -4.33 -12.05 2.37
N VAL A 33 -4.77 -11.78 3.60
CA VAL A 33 -3.98 -11.93 4.83
C VAL A 33 -3.51 -13.38 5.01
N VAL A 34 -4.40 -14.36 4.84
CA VAL A 34 -4.04 -15.78 4.92
C VAL A 34 -2.97 -16.13 3.89
N PHE A 35 -3.14 -15.66 2.64
CA PHE A 35 -2.16 -15.91 1.59
C PHE A 35 -0.81 -15.23 1.87
N GLN A 36 -0.81 -13.98 2.35
CA GLN A 36 0.41 -13.25 2.73
C GLN A 36 1.14 -13.94 3.89
N LEU A 37 0.42 -14.39 4.92
CA LEU A 37 1.01 -15.13 6.05
C LEU A 37 1.66 -16.44 5.60
N LEU A 38 1.03 -17.16 4.65
CA LEU A 38 1.63 -18.35 4.05
C LEU A 38 2.87 -18.00 3.22
N MET A 39 2.82 -16.97 2.38
CA MET A 39 4.00 -16.52 1.64
C MET A 39 5.16 -16.19 2.58
N MET A 40 4.88 -15.54 3.71
CA MET A 40 5.89 -15.26 4.73
C MET A 40 6.45 -16.51 5.40
N LYS A 41 5.58 -17.44 5.81
CA LYS A 41 5.99 -18.68 6.49
C LYS A 41 6.89 -19.53 5.60
N TYR A 42 6.63 -19.53 4.29
CA TYR A 42 7.37 -20.29 3.29
C TYR A 42 8.47 -19.48 2.59
N GLY A 43 8.79 -18.26 3.08
CA GLY A 43 9.94 -17.46 2.65
C GLY A 43 9.81 -16.83 1.26
N ILE A 44 8.60 -16.73 0.72
CA ILE A 44 8.30 -16.09 -0.57
C ILE A 44 8.27 -14.56 -0.43
N ARG A 45 7.85 -14.07 0.74
CA ARG A 45 7.85 -12.64 1.09
C ARG A 45 8.33 -12.46 2.52
N LYS A 46 8.87 -11.30 2.86
CA LYS A 46 9.39 -11.03 4.21
C LYS A 46 8.42 -10.28 5.11
N THR A 47 7.61 -9.41 4.52
CA THR A 47 6.71 -8.51 5.24
C THR A 47 5.42 -8.31 4.45
N PHE A 48 4.34 -7.91 5.15
CA PHE A 48 3.26 -7.18 4.52
C PHE A 48 2.73 -6.12 5.48
N CYS A 49 2.03 -5.13 4.93
CA CYS A 49 1.45 -4.02 5.67
C CYS A 49 -0.05 -3.99 5.42
N LEU A 50 -0.82 -3.80 6.49
CA LEU A 50 -2.23 -3.47 6.41
C LEU A 50 -2.38 -1.99 6.73
N ILE A 51 -3.17 -1.29 5.92
CA ILE A 51 -3.38 0.14 6.07
C ILE A 51 -4.80 0.35 6.59
N ALA A 52 -4.92 1.11 7.68
CA ALA A 52 -6.17 1.41 8.34
C ALA A 52 -6.42 2.92 8.27
N PRO A 53 -7.20 3.39 7.28
CA PRO A 53 -7.52 4.81 7.16
C PRO A 53 -8.34 5.31 8.34
N ASN A 54 -8.08 6.54 8.79
CA ASN A 54 -8.80 7.19 9.90
C ASN A 54 -8.78 6.39 11.21
N PHE A 55 -7.74 5.57 11.41
CA PHE A 55 -7.67 4.69 12.57
C PHE A 55 -7.28 5.47 13.83
N PRO A 56 -7.93 5.24 14.99
CA PRO A 56 -7.62 5.99 16.20
C PRO A 56 -6.16 5.86 16.64
N ASP A 57 -5.56 7.00 16.97
CA ASP A 57 -4.22 7.06 17.56
C ASP A 57 -4.28 6.74 19.05
N ILE A 58 -4.44 5.46 19.36
CA ILE A 58 -4.43 4.92 20.72
C ILE A 58 -3.26 3.96 20.92
N ASP A 59 -2.68 3.98 22.13
CA ASP A 59 -1.56 3.12 22.49
C ASP A 59 -1.95 1.64 22.43
N ASP A 60 -3.09 1.29 23.01
CA ASP A 60 -3.60 -0.09 23.05
C ASP A 60 -4.59 -0.36 21.91
N TRP A 61 -4.05 -0.35 20.69
CA TRP A 61 -4.80 -0.64 19.47
C TRP A 61 -5.43 -2.04 19.45
N THR A 62 -4.96 -2.98 20.27
CA THR A 62 -5.49 -4.36 20.31
C THR A 62 -6.94 -4.44 20.80
N LYS A 63 -7.43 -3.38 21.45
CA LYS A 63 -8.82 -3.24 21.91
C LYS A 63 -9.80 -2.82 20.82
N LEU A 64 -9.33 -2.53 19.62
CA LEU A 64 -10.16 -2.04 18.53
C LEU A 64 -10.46 -3.13 17.53
N GLU A 65 -11.53 -2.92 16.80
CA GLU A 65 -11.81 -3.61 15.56
C GLU A 65 -11.32 -2.76 14.38
N MET A 66 -10.95 -3.44 13.30
CA MET A 66 -10.58 -2.80 12.05
C MET A 66 -11.46 -3.38 10.94
N PRO A 67 -11.95 -2.56 9.99
CA PRO A 67 -12.65 -3.06 8.82
C PRO A 67 -11.70 -3.87 7.93
N PHE A 68 -12.16 -5.06 7.54
CA PHE A 68 -11.49 -6.00 6.63
C PHE A 68 -12.49 -6.45 5.56
N GLY A 69 -12.51 -5.75 4.43
CA GLY A 69 -13.54 -5.96 3.41
C GLY A 69 -14.95 -5.69 4.00
N ASN A 70 -15.82 -6.69 3.94
CA ASN A 70 -17.18 -6.61 4.52
C ASN A 70 -17.26 -7.09 5.98
N GLN A 71 -16.13 -7.36 6.62
CA GLN A 71 -16.06 -7.86 8.00
C GLN A 71 -15.32 -6.87 8.91
N MET A 72 -15.46 -7.07 10.21
CA MET A 72 -14.64 -6.42 11.24
C MET A 72 -13.79 -7.50 11.88
N ILE A 73 -12.48 -7.26 12.04
CA ILE A 73 -11.61 -8.14 12.82
C ILE A 73 -11.19 -7.45 14.11
N TRP A 74 -11.24 -8.18 15.21
CA TRP A 74 -10.62 -7.74 16.44
C TRP A 74 -9.11 -7.77 16.28
N LEU A 75 -8.45 -6.64 16.50
CA LEU A 75 -7.02 -6.53 16.28
C LEU A 75 -6.19 -7.40 17.24
N LYS A 76 -6.73 -7.70 18.43
CA LYS A 76 -6.18 -8.74 19.31
C LYS A 76 -6.19 -10.12 18.65
N GLU A 77 -7.29 -10.50 18.00
CA GLU A 77 -7.39 -11.81 17.32
C GLU A 77 -6.41 -11.88 16.15
N LEU A 78 -6.31 -10.81 15.34
CA LEU A 78 -5.30 -10.71 14.30
C LEU A 78 -3.90 -10.94 14.87
N LYS A 79 -3.55 -10.23 15.95
CA LYS A 79 -2.25 -10.36 16.61
C LYS A 79 -2.00 -11.78 17.10
N ASP A 80 -2.95 -12.39 17.81
CA ASP A 80 -2.82 -13.74 18.35
C ASP A 80 -2.61 -14.77 17.22
N ILE A 81 -3.32 -14.64 16.10
CA ILE A 81 -3.16 -15.51 14.93
C ILE A 81 -1.78 -15.33 14.29
N VAL A 82 -1.35 -14.09 14.05
CA VAL A 82 -0.05 -13.75 13.45
C VAL A 82 1.11 -14.26 14.32
N GLU A 83 1.03 -14.06 15.63
CA GLU A 83 2.04 -14.53 16.60
C GLU A 83 2.08 -16.05 16.68
N SER A 84 0.94 -16.73 16.57
CA SER A 84 0.91 -18.20 16.48
C SER A 84 1.65 -18.77 15.26
N PHE A 85 1.89 -17.93 14.24
CA PHE A 85 2.64 -18.27 13.03
C PHE A 85 4.12 -17.83 13.06
N GLY A 86 4.59 -17.27 14.19
CA GLY A 86 5.98 -16.87 14.38
C GLY A 86 6.31 -15.46 13.88
N PHE A 87 5.30 -14.63 13.66
CA PHE A 87 5.44 -13.24 13.25
C PHE A 87 5.04 -12.29 14.37
N ILE A 88 5.21 -10.99 14.16
CA ILE A 88 4.70 -9.93 15.03
C ILE A 88 3.78 -9.01 14.24
N VAL A 89 2.89 -8.32 14.95
CA VAL A 89 2.17 -7.16 14.43
C VAL A 89 2.74 -5.90 15.09
N TYR A 90 3.27 -5.00 14.27
CA TYR A 90 3.76 -3.69 14.71
C TYR A 90 2.86 -2.60 14.14
N ALA A 91 2.21 -1.83 15.03
CA ALA A 91 1.45 -0.66 14.65
C ALA A 91 2.41 0.54 14.59
N GLU A 92 2.56 1.14 13.41
CA GLU A 92 3.35 2.35 13.22
C GLU A 92 2.76 3.53 13.98
N GLU A 93 3.63 4.34 14.55
CA GLU A 93 3.27 5.60 15.20
C GLU A 93 2.90 6.65 14.14
N SER A 94 1.78 7.33 14.34
CA SER A 94 1.18 8.30 13.41
C SER A 94 2.04 9.55 13.14
N SER A 95 3.15 9.74 13.85
CA SER A 95 3.96 10.96 13.85
C SER A 95 5.02 11.04 12.74
N LYS A 96 5.07 10.05 11.83
CA LYS A 96 6.23 9.85 10.94
C LYS A 96 5.97 9.99 9.44
N ILE A 97 4.77 10.32 8.96
CA ILE A 97 4.53 10.38 7.50
C ILE A 97 5.37 11.50 6.85
N VAL A 98 6.21 11.13 5.87
CA VAL A 98 7.01 12.02 5.04
C VAL A 98 6.63 11.77 3.58
N MET A 99 6.20 12.82 2.88
CA MET A 99 5.96 12.71 1.45
C MET A 99 7.29 12.73 0.71
N GLU A 100 7.43 11.91 -0.32
CA GLU A 100 8.59 11.94 -1.23
C GLU A 100 8.11 12.25 -2.63
N PHE A 101 8.77 13.20 -3.29
CA PHE A 101 8.50 13.58 -4.66
C PHE A 101 9.70 13.33 -5.58
N ASN A 102 9.42 13.22 -6.87
CA ASN A 102 10.46 13.18 -7.88
C ASN A 102 11.00 14.60 -8.15
N HIS A 103 12.03 15.00 -7.41
CA HIS A 103 12.69 16.30 -7.55
C HIS A 103 13.11 16.63 -8.98
N LYS A 104 13.60 15.64 -9.75
CA LYS A 104 14.00 15.84 -11.14
C LYS A 104 12.81 16.21 -12.01
N MET A 105 11.68 15.53 -11.81
CA MET A 105 10.45 15.82 -12.52
C MET A 105 9.92 17.22 -12.21
N ILE A 106 9.94 17.64 -10.94
CA ILE A 106 9.52 18.99 -10.53
C ILE A 106 10.39 20.07 -11.16
N LYS A 107 11.72 19.95 -11.01
CA LYS A 107 12.66 20.93 -11.57
C LYS A 107 12.51 21.09 -13.09
N ASN A 108 12.30 19.98 -13.80
CA ASN A 108 12.10 20.01 -15.25
C ASN A 108 10.75 20.64 -15.66
N LYS A 109 9.72 20.57 -14.81
CA LYS A 109 8.35 20.98 -15.14
C LYS A 109 8.03 22.40 -14.72
N VAL A 110 8.37 22.77 -13.48
CA VAL A 110 7.97 24.04 -12.85
C VAL A 110 9.15 24.87 -12.33
N GLY A 111 10.36 24.30 -12.27
CA GLY A 111 11.59 25.08 -12.04
C GLY A 111 11.81 25.61 -10.61
N ILE A 112 11.11 25.09 -9.60
CA ILE A 112 11.39 25.40 -8.19
C ILE A 112 12.62 24.65 -7.67
N ASP A 113 13.27 25.16 -6.62
CA ASP A 113 14.49 24.58 -6.08
C ASP A 113 14.26 23.41 -5.09
N ASP A 114 15.34 22.71 -4.73
CA ASP A 114 15.27 21.56 -3.83
C ASP A 114 14.87 21.95 -2.38
N THR A 115 15.16 23.19 -1.94
CA THR A 115 14.80 23.67 -0.60
C THR A 115 13.29 23.80 -0.46
N MET A 116 12.65 24.35 -1.49
CA MET A 116 11.20 24.48 -1.55
C MET A 116 10.51 23.12 -1.65
N ILE A 117 11.06 22.19 -2.46
CA ILE A 117 10.53 20.82 -2.55
C ILE A 117 10.59 20.12 -1.18
N GLN A 118 11.72 20.18 -0.49
CA GLN A 118 11.88 19.60 0.85
C GLN A 118 10.90 20.21 1.88
N THR A 119 10.64 21.51 1.75
CA THR A 119 9.65 22.20 2.58
C THR A 119 8.24 21.66 2.34
N LEU A 120 7.87 21.45 1.07
CA LEU A 120 6.59 20.85 0.68
C LEU A 120 6.48 19.40 1.17
N GLU A 121 7.52 18.58 1.00
CA GLU A 121 7.58 17.19 1.48
C GLU A 121 7.30 17.08 2.98
N SER A 122 7.96 17.93 3.78
CA SER A 122 7.79 17.97 5.22
C SER A 122 6.39 18.45 5.63
N GLN A 123 5.90 19.53 5.02
CA GLN A 123 4.64 20.15 5.45
C GLN A 123 3.40 19.41 4.92
N ILE A 124 3.44 18.86 3.71
CA ILE A 124 2.37 17.98 3.20
C ILE A 124 2.28 16.73 4.07
N GLY A 125 3.41 16.05 4.32
CA GLY A 125 3.43 14.87 5.20
C GLY A 125 2.92 15.17 6.62
N ALA A 126 3.26 16.34 7.18
CA ALA A 126 2.78 16.75 8.50
C ALA A 126 1.26 17.04 8.53
N ARG A 127 0.67 17.59 7.46
CA ARG A 127 -0.78 17.81 7.36
C ARG A 127 -1.57 16.50 7.29
N ASP A 128 -0.98 15.44 6.75
CA ASP A 128 -1.57 14.10 6.73
C ASP A 128 -1.61 13.46 8.14
N ASN A 129 -0.63 13.78 9.01
CA ASN A 129 -0.57 13.25 10.37
C ASN A 129 -1.69 13.78 11.31
N GLY A 130 -2.25 14.97 11.02
CA GLY A 130 -3.18 15.68 11.92
C GLY A 130 -4.66 15.29 11.81
N LYS A 131 -5.04 14.41 10.87
CA LYS A 131 -6.43 14.01 10.62
C LYS A 131 -6.76 12.56 11.04
N GLY A 132 -5.88 11.93 11.83
CA GLY A 132 -5.95 10.50 12.09
C GLY A 132 -5.43 9.71 10.89
N GLY A 133 -4.17 9.97 10.52
CA GLY A 133 -3.56 9.40 9.32
C GLY A 133 -3.66 7.89 9.23
N ASP A 134 -3.46 7.37 8.02
CA ASP A 134 -3.47 5.94 7.71
C ASP A 134 -2.51 5.16 8.61
N ARG A 135 -3.06 4.48 9.63
CA ARG A 135 -2.26 3.68 10.56
C ARG A 135 -1.82 2.40 9.86
N LYS A 136 -0.51 2.16 9.87
CA LYS A 136 0.09 0.99 9.24
C LYS A 136 0.32 -0.10 10.27
N PHE A 137 -0.28 -1.26 10.03
CA PHE A 137 -0.05 -2.47 10.79
C PHE A 137 0.89 -3.37 10.00
N TRP A 138 2.15 -3.35 10.38
CA TRP A 138 3.20 -4.16 9.79
C TRP A 138 3.17 -5.56 10.36
N ILE A 139 3.18 -6.56 9.47
CA ILE A 139 3.31 -7.97 9.82
C ILE A 139 4.64 -8.48 9.27
N LEU A 140 5.52 -8.88 10.19
CA LEU A 140 6.92 -9.20 9.90
C LEU A 140 7.51 -10.20 10.89
N LYS A 141 8.67 -10.76 10.55
CA LYS A 141 9.53 -11.41 11.55
C LYS A 141 10.13 -10.36 12.47
N LYS A 142 10.26 -10.67 13.77
CA LYS A 142 10.77 -9.75 14.79
C LYS A 142 12.13 -9.12 14.44
N GLU A 143 13.00 -9.86 13.74
CA GLU A 143 14.30 -9.37 13.30
C GLU A 143 14.25 -8.18 12.32
N LEU A 144 13.15 -7.98 11.59
CA LEU A 144 12.98 -6.88 10.64
C LEU A 144 12.42 -5.60 11.28
N LEU A 145 12.03 -5.64 12.56
CA LEU A 145 11.44 -4.49 13.26
C LEU A 145 12.37 -3.26 13.29
N PRO A 146 13.70 -3.39 13.51
CA PRO A 146 14.60 -2.24 13.44
C PRO A 146 14.53 -1.54 12.08
N ASP A 147 14.49 -2.30 10.98
CA ASP A 147 14.42 -1.75 9.63
C ASP A 147 13.14 -0.94 9.45
N ILE A 148 11.97 -1.52 9.80
CA ILE A 148 10.68 -0.84 9.73
C ILE A 148 10.71 0.46 10.55
N SER A 149 11.10 0.38 11.83
CA SER A 149 11.08 1.53 12.75
C SER A 149 12.02 2.67 12.38
N SER A 150 13.08 2.39 11.61
CA SER A 150 14.03 3.37 11.08
C SER A 150 13.58 4.06 9.80
N ILE A 151 12.65 3.44 9.06
CA ILE A 151 12.25 3.82 7.70
C ILE A 151 10.87 4.51 7.67
N THR A 152 10.04 4.25 8.69
CA THR A 152 8.67 4.74 8.84
C THR A 152 8.50 6.19 8.37
N GLY A 153 7.64 6.38 7.37
CA GLY A 153 7.24 7.68 6.87
C GLY A 153 7.23 7.86 5.36
N ALA A 154 8.26 7.31 4.70
CA ALA A 154 8.61 7.60 3.30
C ALA A 154 8.05 6.54 2.33
N ASN A 155 7.48 6.96 1.19
CA ASN A 155 6.80 6.07 0.24
C ASN A 155 7.77 5.09 -0.47
N ILE A 156 8.97 5.53 -0.84
CA ILE A 156 9.97 4.73 -1.56
C ILE A 156 10.50 3.59 -0.67
N PRO A 157 11.00 3.86 0.54
CA PRO A 157 11.47 2.80 1.42
C PRO A 157 10.36 1.81 1.81
N ILE A 158 9.12 2.27 2.01
CA ILE A 158 7.96 1.40 2.24
C ILE A 158 7.78 0.42 1.07
N GLY A 159 7.87 0.90 -0.17
CA GLY A 159 7.80 0.06 -1.37
C GLY A 159 8.88 -1.03 -1.38
N HIS A 160 10.12 -0.69 -1.03
CA HIS A 160 11.22 -1.66 -0.98
C HIS A 160 11.05 -2.69 0.14
N ILE A 161 10.60 -2.27 1.34
CA ILE A 161 10.28 -3.18 2.45
C ILE A 161 9.22 -4.21 2.04
N LEU A 162 8.23 -3.74 1.28
CA LEU A 162 7.15 -4.56 0.74
C LEU A 162 7.59 -5.41 -0.46
N GLU A 163 8.85 -5.31 -0.89
CA GLU A 163 9.43 -6.06 -2.01
C GLU A 163 8.72 -5.78 -3.34
N TYR A 164 8.24 -4.54 -3.52
CA TYR A 164 7.66 -4.09 -4.79
C TYR A 164 8.76 -3.77 -5.82
N PRO A 165 8.49 -3.93 -7.12
CA PRO A 165 9.45 -3.55 -8.15
C PRO A 165 9.76 -2.05 -8.14
N ASP A 166 11.04 -1.68 -8.27
CA ASP A 166 11.49 -0.27 -8.30
C ASP A 166 10.73 0.57 -9.32
N CYS A 167 10.41 0.02 -10.49
CA CYS A 167 9.64 0.73 -11.50
C CYS A 167 8.19 1.04 -11.06
N CYS A 168 7.60 0.21 -10.21
CA CYS A 168 6.27 0.44 -9.65
C CYS A 168 6.33 1.44 -8.49
N ILE A 169 7.37 1.37 -7.65
CA ILE A 169 7.63 2.33 -6.58
C ILE A 169 7.81 3.74 -7.16
N ASN A 170 8.70 3.88 -8.16
CA ASN A 170 8.95 5.17 -8.82
C ASN A 170 7.70 5.70 -9.53
N TYR A 171 6.92 4.82 -10.17
CA TYR A 171 5.67 5.25 -10.80
C TYR A 171 4.69 5.85 -9.79
N PHE A 172 4.56 5.26 -8.60
CA PHE A 172 3.71 5.80 -7.53
C PHE A 172 4.18 7.20 -7.07
N VAL A 173 5.49 7.38 -6.89
CA VAL A 173 6.09 8.69 -6.57
C VAL A 173 5.84 9.70 -7.69
N ASP A 174 5.98 9.29 -8.95
CA ASP A 174 5.73 10.14 -10.10
C ASP A 174 4.26 10.59 -10.16
N GLN A 175 3.30 9.72 -9.84
CA GLN A 175 1.87 10.11 -9.79
C GLN A 175 1.61 11.19 -8.74
N LYS A 176 2.14 11.03 -7.53
CA LYS A 176 2.05 12.07 -6.48
C LYS A 176 2.74 13.37 -6.91
N THR A 177 3.88 13.25 -7.58
CA THR A 177 4.63 14.39 -8.12
C THR A 177 3.86 15.13 -9.22
N ARG A 178 3.04 14.44 -10.01
CA ARG A 178 2.16 15.09 -11.01
C ARG A 178 1.15 16.02 -10.33
N ILE A 179 0.54 15.58 -9.22
CA ILE A 179 -0.40 16.42 -8.46
C ILE A 179 0.31 17.68 -7.97
N LEU A 180 1.52 17.54 -7.41
CA LEU A 180 2.28 18.68 -6.92
C LEU A 180 2.68 19.65 -8.05
N ASN A 181 3.12 19.13 -9.19
CA ASN A 181 3.45 19.97 -10.35
C ASN A 181 2.25 20.80 -10.83
N ASP A 182 1.07 20.20 -10.84
CA ASP A 182 -0.16 20.89 -11.24
C ASP A 182 -0.53 21.96 -10.20
N CYS A 183 -0.40 21.68 -8.89
CA CYS A 183 -0.58 22.68 -7.83
C CYS A 183 0.38 23.86 -7.96
N ILE A 184 1.67 23.60 -8.23
CA ILE A 184 2.67 24.67 -8.41
C ILE A 184 2.34 25.48 -9.68
N THR A 185 1.98 24.81 -10.77
CA THR A 185 1.59 25.49 -12.02
C THR A 185 0.38 26.40 -11.80
N ASP A 186 -0.64 25.92 -11.09
CA ASP A 186 -1.84 26.70 -10.77
C ASP A 186 -1.52 27.88 -9.85
N SER A 187 -0.59 27.73 -8.91
CA SER A 187 -0.13 28.82 -8.06
C SER A 187 0.46 29.99 -8.88
N PHE A 188 1.26 29.67 -9.91
CA PHE A 188 1.84 30.67 -10.82
C PHE A 188 0.77 31.30 -11.72
N ASN A 189 -0.24 30.53 -12.14
CA ASN A 189 -1.39 31.06 -12.87
C ASN A 189 -2.22 32.05 -12.02
N ASN A 190 -2.19 31.92 -10.68
CA ASN A 190 -2.77 32.88 -9.74
C ASN A 190 -1.85 34.08 -9.44
N SER A 191 -0.77 34.26 -10.22
CA SER A 191 0.20 35.36 -10.09
C SER A 191 0.93 35.40 -8.75
N PHE A 192 1.07 34.25 -8.06
CA PHE A 192 1.94 34.14 -6.90
C PHE A 192 3.41 34.23 -7.32
N THR A 193 4.19 34.99 -6.56
CA THR A 193 5.57 35.35 -6.93
C THR A 193 6.59 35.07 -5.84
N THR A 194 6.14 34.70 -4.63
CA THR A 194 7.02 34.28 -3.53
C THR A 194 6.86 32.81 -3.24
N ASP A 195 7.93 32.18 -2.75
CA ASP A 195 7.92 30.76 -2.38
C ASP A 195 6.86 30.47 -1.31
N GLU A 196 6.66 31.37 -0.34
CA GLU A 196 5.65 31.19 0.72
C GLU A 196 4.23 31.10 0.15
N GLN A 197 3.88 31.95 -0.83
CA GLN A 197 2.56 31.94 -1.45
C GLN A 197 2.31 30.63 -2.21
N VAL A 198 3.32 30.15 -2.94
CA VAL A 198 3.24 28.90 -3.69
C VAL A 198 3.14 27.71 -2.74
N ILE A 199 3.93 27.70 -1.67
CA ILE A 199 3.91 26.65 -0.64
C ILE A 199 2.53 26.60 0.01
N GLU A 200 2.01 27.73 0.48
CA GLU A 200 0.70 27.81 1.12
C GLU A 200 -0.41 27.31 0.18
N PHE A 201 -0.41 27.74 -1.08
CA PHE A 201 -1.35 27.27 -2.08
C PHE A 201 -1.28 25.75 -2.31
N CYS A 202 -0.08 25.20 -2.47
CA CYS A 202 0.10 23.76 -2.64
C CYS A 202 -0.38 22.98 -1.42
N LEU A 203 -0.08 23.46 -0.21
CA LEU A 203 -0.50 22.83 1.03
C LEU A 203 -2.02 22.84 1.21
N GLU A 204 -2.69 23.86 0.70
CA GLU A 204 -4.15 23.90 0.65
C GLU A 204 -4.70 22.92 -0.38
N HIS A 205 -4.14 22.85 -1.59
CA HIS A 205 -4.82 22.20 -2.73
C HIS A 205 -4.36 20.76 -3.03
N TYR A 206 -3.22 20.31 -2.50
CA TYR A 206 -2.63 19.01 -2.85
C TYR A 206 -3.50 17.81 -2.44
N HIS A 207 -4.24 17.89 -1.33
CA HIS A 207 -5.15 16.84 -0.82
C HIS A 207 -6.63 17.22 -0.86
N ILE A 208 -7.02 18.22 -1.66
CA ILE A 208 -8.42 18.61 -1.76
C ILE A 208 -9.10 17.77 -2.85
N ASP A 209 -10.04 16.92 -2.45
CA ASP A 209 -10.86 16.10 -3.36
C ASP A 209 -11.62 16.92 -4.40
N SER A 210 -11.90 18.20 -4.12
CA SER A 210 -12.53 19.13 -5.07
C SER A 210 -11.56 19.86 -6.00
N SER A 211 -10.24 19.69 -5.81
CA SER A 211 -9.21 20.31 -6.62
C SER A 211 -9.17 19.66 -8.00
N PRO A 212 -9.34 20.40 -9.12
CA PRO A 212 -9.37 19.81 -10.45
C PRO A 212 -8.13 18.97 -10.81
N PRO A 213 -6.89 19.39 -10.46
CA PRO A 213 -5.70 18.53 -10.60
C PRO A 213 -5.82 17.18 -9.90
N TYR A 214 -6.26 17.19 -8.63
CA TYR A 214 -6.43 15.99 -7.83
C TYR A 214 -7.50 15.07 -8.43
N GLN A 215 -8.68 15.59 -8.77
CA GLN A 215 -9.78 14.80 -9.34
C GLN A 215 -9.41 14.10 -10.64
N LYS A 216 -8.67 14.80 -11.52
CA LYS A 216 -8.26 14.22 -12.79
C LYS A 216 -7.29 13.07 -12.56
N LEU A 217 -6.25 13.28 -11.76
CA LEU A 217 -5.24 12.28 -11.47
C LEU A 217 -5.80 11.11 -10.66
N PHE A 218 -6.74 11.36 -9.75
CA PHE A 218 -7.44 10.33 -9.00
C PHE A 218 -8.20 9.37 -9.92
N LYS A 219 -8.96 9.88 -10.89
CA LYS A 219 -9.66 9.03 -11.89
C LYS A 219 -8.70 8.25 -12.77
N GLU A 220 -7.60 8.88 -13.21
CA GLU A 220 -6.54 8.18 -13.96
C GLU A 220 -5.95 7.03 -13.10
N PHE A 221 -5.70 7.31 -11.81
CA PHE A 221 -5.14 6.36 -10.86
C PHE A 221 -6.09 5.19 -10.56
N GLU A 222 -7.39 5.45 -10.37
CA GLU A 222 -8.42 4.42 -10.17
C GLU A 222 -8.50 3.48 -11.38
N ASN A 223 -8.59 4.04 -12.59
CA ASN A 223 -8.66 3.26 -13.82
C ASN A 223 -7.39 2.41 -14.01
N HIS A 224 -6.21 3.01 -13.79
CA HIS A 224 -4.93 2.32 -13.88
C HIS A 224 -4.83 1.17 -12.86
N THR A 225 -5.34 1.40 -11.64
CA THR A 225 -5.41 0.37 -10.60
C THR A 225 -6.31 -0.79 -11.03
N GLU A 226 -7.49 -0.50 -11.59
CA GLU A 226 -8.40 -1.54 -12.07
C GLU A 226 -7.79 -2.37 -13.20
N GLU A 227 -7.14 -1.73 -14.17
CA GLU A 227 -6.47 -2.41 -15.28
C GLU A 227 -5.28 -3.26 -14.80
N SER A 228 -4.46 -2.71 -13.90
CA SER A 228 -3.37 -3.46 -13.26
C SER A 228 -3.89 -4.72 -12.57
N ARG A 229 -5.00 -4.63 -11.81
CA ARG A 229 -5.60 -5.77 -11.10
C ARG A 229 -6.09 -6.86 -12.05
N LYS A 230 -6.61 -6.48 -13.22
CA LYS A 230 -7.04 -7.44 -14.25
C LYS A 230 -5.87 -8.20 -14.86
N LEU A 231 -4.74 -7.52 -15.08
CA LEU A 231 -3.53 -8.12 -15.65
C LEU A 231 -2.74 -8.96 -14.65
N PHE A 232 -2.61 -8.47 -13.42
CA PHE A 232 -1.77 -9.06 -12.38
C PHE A 232 -2.59 -9.38 -11.14
N LYS A 233 -3.41 -10.42 -11.23
CA LYS A 233 -4.41 -10.79 -10.23
C LYS A 233 -3.85 -11.27 -8.89
N PHE A 234 -2.58 -11.65 -8.84
CA PHE A 234 -1.97 -12.29 -7.67
C PHE A 234 -1.01 -11.39 -6.90
N ILE A 235 -0.82 -10.11 -7.28
CA ILE A 235 0.07 -9.16 -6.57
C ILE A 235 -0.74 -8.12 -5.76
N SER A 236 -0.15 -7.60 -4.67
CA SER A 236 -0.80 -6.61 -3.77
C SER A 236 -0.34 -5.18 -4.03
N HIS A 237 0.24 -4.91 -5.20
CA HIS A 237 0.68 -3.57 -5.63
C HIS A 237 0.06 -3.20 -6.97
N GLN A 238 -0.02 -1.89 -7.23
CA GLN A 238 -0.37 -1.38 -8.54
C GLN A 238 0.86 -1.46 -9.46
N ALA A 239 0.76 -2.19 -10.57
CA ALA A 239 1.80 -2.26 -11.57
C ALA A 239 1.89 -0.93 -12.34
N CYS A 240 3.11 -0.44 -12.59
CA CYS A 240 3.28 0.75 -13.41
C CYS A 240 2.94 0.50 -14.89
N GLN A 241 2.76 1.58 -15.65
CA GLN A 241 2.46 1.50 -17.09
C GLN A 241 3.45 0.60 -17.85
N ASN A 242 4.76 0.74 -17.61
CA ASN A 242 5.76 -0.10 -18.25
C ASN A 242 5.58 -1.60 -17.98
N CYS A 243 5.08 -1.95 -16.79
CA CYS A 243 4.78 -3.35 -16.46
C CYS A 243 3.53 -3.83 -17.20
N MET A 244 2.49 -3.00 -17.26
CA MET A 244 1.24 -3.30 -17.96
C MET A 244 1.43 -3.39 -19.48
N ASP A 245 2.31 -2.58 -20.06
CA ASP A 245 2.67 -2.63 -21.49
C ASP A 245 3.46 -3.91 -21.83
N ASN A 246 4.08 -4.54 -20.83
CA ASN A 246 4.86 -5.77 -20.97
C ASN A 246 4.36 -6.87 -20.00
N PRO A 247 3.11 -7.33 -20.14
CA PRO A 247 2.44 -8.13 -19.11
C PRO A 247 2.96 -9.57 -18.99
N GLN A 248 3.93 -9.97 -19.83
CA GLN A 248 4.49 -11.34 -19.86
C GLN A 248 5.85 -11.46 -19.20
N SER A 249 6.61 -10.36 -19.08
CA SER A 249 8.01 -10.41 -18.66
C SER A 249 8.42 -9.27 -17.73
N SER A 250 7.51 -8.34 -17.43
CA SER A 250 7.78 -7.27 -16.48
C SER A 250 8.00 -7.81 -15.06
N PRO A 251 8.66 -7.04 -14.17
CA PRO A 251 8.80 -7.43 -12.77
C PRO A 251 7.47 -7.79 -12.09
N SER A 252 6.38 -7.07 -12.38
CA SER A 252 5.05 -7.41 -11.89
C SER A 252 4.51 -8.72 -12.47
N ALA A 253 4.80 -9.03 -13.74
CA ALA A 253 4.44 -10.31 -14.35
C ALA A 253 5.14 -11.49 -13.65
N ILE A 254 6.44 -11.35 -13.37
CA ILE A 254 7.24 -12.36 -12.68
C ILE A 254 6.71 -12.61 -11.25
N LEU A 255 6.43 -11.55 -10.50
CA LEU A 255 5.84 -11.68 -9.16
C LEU A 255 4.45 -12.31 -9.21
N ASN A 256 3.62 -11.89 -10.17
CA ASN A 256 2.29 -12.46 -10.37
C ASN A 256 2.33 -13.96 -10.67
N GLU A 257 3.22 -14.40 -11.56
CA GLU A 257 3.42 -15.82 -11.85
C GLU A 257 3.93 -16.59 -10.62
N THR A 258 4.89 -16.03 -9.90
CA THR A 258 5.44 -16.62 -8.66
C THR A 258 4.33 -16.86 -7.63
N TYR A 259 3.48 -15.86 -7.41
CA TYR A 259 2.38 -15.93 -6.45
C TYR A 259 1.24 -16.82 -6.94
N ALA A 260 0.94 -16.81 -8.24
CA ALA A 260 -0.03 -17.73 -8.85
C ALA A 260 0.40 -19.20 -8.66
N ASN A 261 1.66 -19.52 -8.96
CA ASN A 261 2.22 -20.85 -8.77
C ASN A 261 2.20 -21.29 -7.30
N PHE A 262 2.42 -20.36 -6.36
CA PHE A 262 2.31 -20.65 -4.94
C PHE A 262 0.86 -20.91 -4.52
N ALA A 263 -0.11 -20.12 -5.01
CA ALA A 263 -1.53 -20.35 -4.75
C ALA A 263 -1.98 -21.74 -5.23
N THR A 264 -1.52 -22.18 -6.41
CA THR A 264 -1.79 -23.54 -6.93
C THR A 264 -1.21 -24.64 -6.03
N GLN A 265 -0.03 -24.43 -5.44
CA GLN A 265 0.58 -25.40 -4.52
C GLN A 265 -0.17 -25.52 -3.19
N ILE A 266 -0.87 -24.47 -2.75
CA ILE A 266 -1.68 -24.47 -1.54
C ILE A 266 -2.98 -25.26 -1.77
N ASP A 267 -3.83 -24.73 -2.66
CA ASP A 267 -5.17 -25.25 -2.95
C ASP A 267 -5.67 -24.64 -4.27
N ASN A 268 -6.17 -25.46 -5.19
CA ASN A 268 -6.75 -25.00 -6.45
C ASN A 268 -7.90 -24.01 -6.26
N LYS A 269 -8.68 -24.12 -5.17
CA LYS A 269 -9.74 -23.16 -4.84
C LYS A 269 -9.19 -21.78 -4.51
N LEU A 270 -8.02 -21.70 -3.88
CA LEU A 270 -7.37 -20.44 -3.58
C LEU A 270 -6.88 -19.77 -4.87
N PHE A 271 -6.28 -20.55 -5.77
CA PHE A 271 -5.93 -20.08 -7.11
C PHE A 271 -7.17 -19.55 -7.85
N SER A 272 -8.23 -20.35 -7.94
CA SER A 272 -9.47 -19.95 -8.63
C SER A 272 -10.14 -18.73 -7.98
N TYR A 273 -10.00 -18.57 -6.66
CA TYR A 273 -10.49 -17.39 -5.96
C TYR A 273 -9.79 -16.12 -6.47
N PHE A 274 -8.45 -16.08 -6.45
CA PHE A 274 -7.70 -14.91 -6.92
C PHE A 274 -7.82 -14.72 -8.43
N ASP A 275 -7.88 -15.78 -9.23
CA ASP A 275 -8.10 -15.64 -10.67
C ASP A 275 -9.47 -15.00 -11.00
N LYS A 276 -10.47 -15.18 -10.14
CA LYS A 276 -11.78 -14.55 -10.30
C LYS A 276 -11.88 -13.16 -9.66
N ASN A 277 -11.31 -13.00 -8.47
CA ASN A 277 -11.58 -11.87 -7.57
C ASN A 277 -10.39 -10.94 -7.35
N ASP A 278 -9.21 -11.31 -7.88
CA ASP A 278 -7.92 -10.68 -7.69
C ASP A 278 -7.50 -10.49 -6.22
N MET A 279 -6.21 -10.26 -5.97
CA MET A 279 -5.70 -9.99 -4.63
C MET A 279 -5.97 -8.53 -4.26
N ALA A 280 -6.33 -8.29 -3.00
CA ALA A 280 -6.47 -6.93 -2.51
C ALA A 280 -5.11 -6.20 -2.59
N ILE A 281 -5.11 -4.99 -3.17
CA ILE A 281 -3.94 -4.13 -3.21
C ILE A 281 -3.84 -3.37 -1.89
N ASN A 282 -2.63 -3.25 -1.35
CA ASN A 282 -2.33 -2.42 -0.17
C ASN A 282 -2.27 -0.93 -0.53
N VAL A 283 -3.29 -0.39 -1.20
CA VAL A 283 -3.38 1.06 -1.45
C VAL A 283 -4.22 1.71 -0.35
N GLY A 284 -3.52 2.33 0.60
CA GLY A 284 -3.95 3.61 1.17
C GLY A 284 -3.49 4.67 0.19
N GLY A 285 -4.43 5.31 -0.48
CA GLY A 285 -4.26 6.39 -1.43
C GLY A 285 -5.31 7.42 -1.15
#